data_AF-A0A8J7E0Z3-F1
#
_entry.id   AF-A0A8J7E0Z3-F1
#
_cell.length_a   1.000
_cell.length_b   1.000
_cell.length_c   1.000
_cell.angle_alpha   90.00
_cell.angle_beta   90.00
_cell.angle_gamma   90.00
#
_symmetry.space_group_name_H-M   'P 1'
#
loop_
_entity.id
_entity.type
_entity.pdbx_description
1 polymer ?
#
loop_
_entity_poly.entity_id
_entity_poly.type
_entity_poly.pdbx_seq_one_letter_code
_entity_poly.pdbx_strand_id
1 'polypeptide(L)'
;MFASQDTSSYRKYEAHLQAAGEEPLDSWAKKHKVKEAYRFTYLPSFDPPEILRSWRTSDKKSPFHAVFKLGSEQGKKKIGAIEHEASWNPSLFEWTELLTSLDLNFWTPMVWKGEFERGDSEWIFEGYRQGEYKRLRSWRGRNPMACTLGRAFRYYIPARLSEEFACFRSLSGDRLGEIIYEYLEAGQLIKALQLAQRHKSDYIKVWLFESHKILETWADLPLESKLALLVQSVETAQAIDNQLSKAPILRDLALKYVVVGQLNRALQVAQSIGVPYYKVITLDYLCDCYAETGRMEEAASIRTRILLAAQQTKGDPAESHLSSIVDKHTRLERLEHKLARVLKSWLPVKMPE
;
A
#
# COMPACT_ATOMS: atom_id res chain seq x y z
N MET A 1 -21.92 29.01 -2.50
CA MET A 1 -21.85 28.11 -3.67
C MET A 1 -20.93 26.97 -3.25
N PHE A 2 -21.50 25.92 -2.65
CA PHE A 2 -20.70 24.85 -2.06
C PHE A 2 -20.26 23.85 -3.12
N ALA A 3 -18.98 23.49 -3.02
CA ALA A 3 -18.23 22.63 -3.93
C ALA A 3 -18.98 21.34 -4.28
N SER A 4 -18.87 20.96 -5.55
CA SER A 4 -19.28 19.67 -6.09
C SER A 4 -18.72 18.55 -5.21
N GLN A 5 -19.58 17.94 -4.40
CA GLN A 5 -19.30 16.67 -3.78
C GLN A 5 -19.11 15.65 -4.91
N ASP A 6 -17.89 15.14 -5.02
CA ASP A 6 -17.52 14.15 -6.02
C ASP A 6 -18.39 12.89 -5.85
N THR A 7 -19.34 12.74 -6.77
CA THR A 7 -20.39 11.72 -6.72
C THR A 7 -19.86 10.29 -6.86
N SER A 8 -18.61 10.10 -7.29
CA SER A 8 -18.02 8.77 -7.53
C SER A 8 -17.63 8.03 -6.24
N SER A 9 -16.78 8.65 -5.41
CA SER A 9 -16.39 8.10 -4.09
C SER A 9 -17.60 7.96 -3.16
N TYR A 10 -18.52 8.94 -3.19
CA TYR A 10 -19.74 8.90 -2.40
C TYR A 10 -20.64 7.70 -2.76
N ARG A 11 -20.84 7.43 -4.05
CA ARG A 11 -21.60 6.26 -4.52
C ARG A 11 -20.92 4.94 -4.15
N LYS A 12 -19.57 4.90 -4.19
CA LYS A 12 -18.80 3.71 -3.80
C LYS A 12 -19.01 3.40 -2.31
N TYR A 13 -18.91 4.40 -1.44
CA TYR A 13 -19.14 4.26 -0.01
C TYR A 13 -20.56 3.78 0.33
N GLU A 14 -21.60 4.40 -0.24
CA GLU A 14 -22.98 3.98 0.03
C GLU A 14 -23.27 2.56 -0.47
N ALA A 15 -22.73 2.19 -1.62
CA ALA A 15 -22.83 0.82 -2.13
C ALA A 15 -22.17 -0.20 -1.18
N HIS A 16 -21.02 0.14 -0.59
CA HIS A 16 -20.35 -0.70 0.41
C HIS A 16 -21.17 -0.84 1.70
N LEU A 17 -21.75 0.26 2.21
CA LEU A 17 -22.63 0.19 3.37
C LEU A 17 -23.84 -0.72 3.09
N GLN A 18 -24.52 -0.52 1.96
CA GLN A 18 -25.68 -1.33 1.60
C GLN A 18 -25.33 -2.82 1.49
N ALA A 19 -24.20 -3.15 0.86
CA ALA A 19 -23.75 -4.53 0.75
C ALA A 19 -23.47 -5.16 2.13
N ALA A 20 -22.95 -4.35 3.06
CA ALA A 20 -22.70 -4.74 4.45
C ALA A 20 -23.96 -4.77 5.35
N GLY A 21 -25.15 -4.51 4.80
CA GLY A 21 -26.38 -4.36 5.57
C GLY A 21 -26.34 -3.18 6.55
N GLU A 22 -25.59 -2.14 6.19
CA GLU A 22 -25.44 -0.89 6.95
C GLU A 22 -26.13 0.27 6.23
N GLU A 23 -26.58 1.26 7.01
CA GLU A 23 -27.13 2.52 6.51
C GLU A 23 -26.29 3.70 7.05
N PRO A 24 -26.39 4.94 6.51
CA PRO A 24 -25.70 6.10 7.08
C PRO A 24 -25.92 6.22 8.59
N LEU A 25 -24.86 6.55 9.34
CA LEU A 25 -24.86 6.40 10.80
C LEU A 25 -25.92 7.27 11.48
N ASP A 26 -26.21 8.46 10.95
CA ASP A 26 -27.22 9.36 11.48
C ASP A 26 -28.65 8.80 11.27
N SER A 27 -28.95 8.26 10.09
CA SER A 27 -30.20 7.56 9.79
C SER A 27 -30.39 6.38 10.74
N TRP A 28 -29.34 5.57 10.90
CA TRP A 28 -29.35 4.44 11.82
C TRP A 28 -29.60 4.89 13.27
N ALA A 29 -28.89 5.92 13.74
CA ALA A 29 -28.99 6.40 15.12
C ALA A 29 -30.39 6.98 15.42
N LYS A 30 -30.97 7.75 14.49
CA LYS A 30 -32.34 8.28 14.61
C LYS A 30 -33.37 7.15 14.66
N LYS A 31 -33.28 6.18 13.76
CA LYS A 31 -34.17 5.01 13.68
C LYS A 31 -34.13 4.18 14.96
N HIS A 32 -32.96 3.98 15.55
CA HIS A 32 -32.78 3.20 16.78
C HIS A 32 -32.84 4.04 18.06
N LYS A 33 -33.15 5.33 17.96
CA LYS A 33 -33.23 6.28 19.10
C LYS A 33 -31.96 6.32 19.95
N VAL A 34 -30.81 6.15 19.32
CA VAL A 34 -29.48 6.17 19.94
C VAL A 34 -28.99 7.62 20.03
N LYS A 35 -28.47 8.01 21.19
CA LYS A 35 -27.97 9.39 21.42
C LYS A 35 -26.51 9.58 21.07
N GLU A 36 -25.74 8.50 21.05
CA GLU A 36 -24.29 8.53 20.81
C GLU A 36 -23.84 7.26 20.08
N ALA A 37 -23.29 7.44 18.89
CA ALA A 37 -22.80 6.35 18.03
C ALA A 37 -21.60 6.81 17.19
N TYR A 38 -20.71 5.87 16.88
CA TYR A 38 -19.51 6.09 16.10
C TYR A 38 -19.29 4.94 15.13
N ARG A 39 -18.74 5.24 13.95
CA ARG A 39 -18.37 4.23 12.98
C ARG A 39 -17.02 4.54 12.36
N PHE A 40 -16.21 3.51 12.23
CA PHE A 40 -15.02 3.47 11.39
C PHE A 40 -15.28 2.49 10.24
N THR A 41 -14.99 2.92 9.02
CA THR A 41 -15.08 2.12 7.82
C THR A 41 -13.75 2.18 7.07
N TYR A 42 -13.17 1.03 6.78
CA TYR A 42 -11.99 0.91 5.92
C TYR A 42 -12.40 0.30 4.59
N LEU A 43 -12.15 1.03 3.50
CA LEU A 43 -12.34 0.60 2.13
C LEU A 43 -10.98 0.37 1.46
N PRO A 44 -10.35 -0.79 1.66
CA PRO A 44 -9.09 -1.14 1.00
C PRO A 44 -9.25 -1.34 -0.51
N SER A 45 -8.15 -1.13 -1.23
CA SER A 45 -8.08 -1.33 -2.69
C SER A 45 -8.11 -2.81 -3.08
N PHE A 46 -7.58 -3.70 -2.24
CA PHE A 46 -7.37 -5.10 -2.60
C PHE A 46 -7.81 -6.10 -1.52
N ASP A 47 -8.19 -5.61 -0.33
CA ASP A 47 -8.63 -6.44 0.80
C ASP A 47 -10.17 -6.36 0.96
N PRO A 48 -10.78 -7.19 1.81
CA PRO A 48 -12.19 -7.02 2.16
C PRO A 48 -12.44 -5.76 3.00
N PRO A 49 -13.58 -5.07 2.82
CA PRO A 49 -13.91 -3.88 3.59
C PRO A 49 -14.21 -4.20 5.05
N GLU A 50 -13.78 -3.31 5.95
CA GLU A 50 -14.03 -3.41 7.40
C GLU A 50 -15.02 -2.34 7.84
N ILE A 51 -15.96 -2.72 8.69
CA ILE A 51 -16.85 -1.77 9.36
C ILE A 51 -16.87 -2.08 10.85
N LEU A 52 -16.49 -1.09 11.66
CA LEU A 52 -16.63 -1.11 13.10
C LEU A 52 -17.61 -0.03 13.53
N ARG A 53 -18.73 -0.40 14.14
CA ARG A 53 -19.67 0.54 14.72
C ARG A 53 -19.79 0.31 16.23
N SER A 54 -19.74 1.38 17.00
CA SER A 54 -20.01 1.35 18.44
C SER A 54 -21.03 2.40 18.83
N TRP A 55 -21.86 2.11 19.83
CA TRP A 55 -22.89 3.01 20.29
C TRP A 55 -23.23 2.81 21.76
N ARG A 56 -23.88 3.82 22.33
CA ARG A 56 -24.36 3.81 23.70
C ARG A 56 -25.89 3.83 23.77
N THR A 57 -26.46 2.99 24.62
CA THR A 57 -27.90 2.96 24.94
C THR A 57 -28.17 3.54 26.33
N SER A 58 -29.45 3.71 26.66
CA SER A 58 -29.91 4.11 27.99
C SER A 58 -29.95 2.96 29.01
N ASP A 59 -29.61 1.73 28.60
CA ASP A 59 -29.54 0.60 29.52
C ASP A 59 -28.39 0.80 30.51
N LYS A 60 -28.70 0.80 31.80
CA LYS A 60 -27.70 0.98 32.85
C LYS A 60 -26.83 -0.26 33.08
N LYS A 61 -27.30 -1.46 32.68
CA LYS A 61 -26.58 -2.72 32.91
C LYS A 61 -25.58 -3.02 31.80
N SER A 62 -25.94 -2.77 30.55
CA SER A 62 -25.05 -2.90 29.39
C SER A 62 -25.20 -1.70 28.45
N PRO A 63 -24.63 -0.54 28.82
CA PRO A 63 -24.82 0.70 28.06
C PRO A 63 -24.07 0.71 26.73
N PHE A 64 -22.96 -0.02 26.60
CA PHE A 64 -22.08 0.07 25.44
C PHE A 64 -22.19 -1.17 24.56
N HIS A 65 -22.22 -0.93 23.26
CA HIS A 65 -22.37 -1.97 22.25
C HIS A 65 -21.41 -1.69 21.11
N ALA A 66 -20.90 -2.76 20.52
CA ALA A 66 -20.04 -2.68 19.35
C ALA A 66 -20.29 -3.86 18.43
N VAL A 67 -20.18 -3.61 17.13
CA VAL A 67 -20.23 -4.62 16.08
C VAL A 67 -19.09 -4.38 15.09
N PHE A 68 -18.40 -5.46 14.76
CA PHE A 68 -17.42 -5.52 13.70
C PHE A 68 -17.96 -6.39 12.57
N LYS A 69 -17.83 -5.89 11.35
CA LYS A 69 -18.21 -6.58 10.12
C LYS A 69 -17.05 -6.56 9.15
N LEU A 70 -16.84 -7.69 8.50
CA LEU A 70 -15.84 -7.87 7.46
C LEU A 70 -16.51 -8.40 6.19
N GLY A 71 -16.26 -7.72 5.07
CA GLY A 71 -16.77 -8.11 3.77
C GLY A 71 -16.00 -9.28 3.14
N SER A 72 -16.34 -9.61 1.89
CA SER A 72 -15.68 -10.62 1.07
C SER A 72 -14.49 -10.09 0.26
N GLU A 73 -13.53 -10.98 -0.06
CA GLU A 73 -12.39 -10.68 -0.95
C GLU A 73 -12.86 -10.14 -2.31
N GLN A 74 -12.14 -9.13 -2.84
CA GLN A 74 -12.38 -8.65 -4.20
C GLN A 74 -12.11 -9.77 -5.23
N GLY A 75 -13.16 -10.23 -5.93
CA GLY A 75 -13.07 -11.27 -6.97
C GLY A 75 -13.82 -12.57 -6.65
N LYS A 76 -14.33 -12.75 -5.43
CA LYS A 76 -15.29 -13.83 -5.10
C LYS A 76 -16.70 -13.25 -4.91
N LYS A 77 -17.72 -14.02 -5.34
CA LYS A 77 -19.19 -13.79 -5.24
C LYS A 77 -19.63 -12.47 -4.56
N LYS A 78 -20.29 -11.60 -5.35
CA LYS A 78 -20.95 -10.34 -4.96
C LYS A 78 -20.09 -9.42 -4.08
N ILE A 79 -19.68 -8.29 -4.65
CA ILE A 79 -19.02 -7.18 -3.95
C ILE A 79 -19.79 -6.89 -2.64
N GLY A 80 -19.11 -7.06 -1.51
CA GLY A 80 -19.55 -6.59 -0.20
C GLY A 80 -20.47 -7.51 0.60
N ALA A 81 -20.59 -8.80 0.26
CA ALA A 81 -21.24 -9.75 1.18
C ALA A 81 -20.44 -9.84 2.49
N ILE A 82 -21.11 -9.74 3.64
CA ILE A 82 -20.47 -9.95 4.94
C ILE A 82 -20.09 -11.43 5.07
N GLU A 83 -18.79 -11.71 5.16
CA GLU A 83 -18.30 -13.05 5.46
C GLU A 83 -18.31 -13.31 6.97
N HIS A 84 -18.21 -12.23 7.75
CA HIS A 84 -17.83 -12.29 9.15
C HIS A 84 -18.42 -11.12 9.93
N GLU A 85 -19.14 -11.42 11.01
CA GLU A 85 -19.73 -10.42 11.92
C GLU A 85 -19.55 -10.87 13.38
N ALA A 86 -19.10 -9.94 14.23
CA ALA A 86 -19.07 -10.15 15.67
C ALA A 86 -19.59 -8.93 16.42
N SER A 87 -20.26 -9.18 17.53
CA SER A 87 -20.74 -8.15 18.45
C SER A 87 -20.21 -8.38 19.87
N TRP A 88 -19.98 -7.30 20.59
CA TRP A 88 -19.60 -7.34 22.01
C TRP A 88 -20.11 -6.11 22.76
N ASN A 89 -19.99 -6.17 24.09
CA ASN A 89 -20.28 -5.06 25.00
C ASN A 89 -18.98 -4.52 25.58
N PRO A 90 -18.47 -3.39 25.06
CA PRO A 90 -17.31 -2.70 25.61
C PRO A 90 -17.49 -2.37 27.09
N SER A 91 -16.39 -2.42 27.84
CA SER A 91 -16.32 -1.88 29.19
C SER A 91 -16.37 -0.35 29.18
N LEU A 92 -16.63 0.24 30.35
CA LEU A 92 -16.54 1.68 30.53
C LEU A 92 -15.15 2.22 30.18
N PHE A 93 -14.10 1.47 30.54
CA PHE A 93 -12.72 1.85 30.24
C PHE A 93 -12.46 1.90 28.73
N GLU A 94 -12.78 0.84 28.00
CA GLU A 94 -12.62 0.79 26.54
C GLU A 94 -13.43 1.89 25.85
N TRP A 95 -14.67 2.13 26.30
CA TRP A 95 -15.51 3.21 25.77
C TRP A 95 -14.88 4.59 26.01
N THR A 96 -14.35 4.85 27.21
CA THR A 96 -13.70 6.12 27.55
C THR A 96 -12.40 6.34 26.76
N GLU A 97 -11.60 5.30 26.53
CA GLU A 97 -10.41 5.38 25.68
C GLU A 97 -10.77 5.75 24.23
N LEU A 98 -11.80 5.10 23.66
CA LEU A 98 -12.30 5.44 22.33
C LEU A 98 -12.81 6.89 22.26
N LEU A 99 -13.59 7.32 23.26
CA LEU A 99 -14.09 8.69 23.35
C LEU A 99 -12.97 9.73 23.42
N THR A 100 -11.93 9.46 24.19
CA THR A 100 -10.77 10.35 24.32
C THR A 100 -10.10 10.56 22.96
N SER A 101 -9.93 9.47 22.19
CA SER A 101 -9.38 9.57 20.84
C SER A 101 -10.32 10.30 19.88
N LEU A 102 -11.64 10.05 19.95
CA LEU A 102 -12.64 10.75 19.14
C LEU A 102 -12.67 12.25 19.42
N ASP A 103 -12.65 12.66 20.68
CA ASP A 103 -12.71 14.08 21.05
C ASP A 103 -11.49 14.83 20.51
N LEU A 104 -10.29 14.28 20.66
CA LEU A 104 -9.04 14.89 20.20
C LEU A 104 -8.87 14.85 18.67
N ASN A 105 -9.16 13.70 18.04
CA ASN A 105 -8.78 13.43 16.65
C ASN A 105 -9.92 13.62 15.65
N PHE A 106 -11.17 13.65 16.11
CA PHE A 106 -12.36 13.71 15.26
C PHE A 106 -13.25 14.91 15.56
N TRP A 107 -13.68 15.14 16.81
CA TRP A 107 -14.61 16.24 17.13
C TRP A 107 -13.92 17.60 17.13
N THR A 108 -12.78 17.72 17.81
CA THR A 108 -12.00 18.98 17.89
C THR A 108 -11.60 19.53 16.52
N PRO A 109 -10.95 18.77 15.61
CA PRO A 109 -10.61 19.29 14.29
C PRO A 109 -11.85 19.40 13.40
N MET A 110 -12.23 20.59 12.95
CA MET A 110 -13.39 20.77 12.07
C MET A 110 -13.24 19.97 10.75
N VAL A 111 -12.02 19.93 10.19
CA VAL A 111 -11.61 19.16 9.02
C VAL A 111 -10.17 18.67 9.20
N TRP A 112 -9.76 17.64 8.46
CA TRP A 112 -8.36 17.26 8.33
C TRP A 112 -7.73 18.03 7.15
N LYS A 113 -6.68 18.82 7.41
CA LYS A 113 -5.98 19.62 6.38
C LYS A 113 -4.85 18.81 5.72
N GLY A 114 -4.58 19.06 4.43
CA GLY A 114 -3.42 18.54 3.71
C GLY A 114 -3.61 17.19 3.00
N GLU A 115 -4.85 16.75 2.83
CA GLU A 115 -5.13 15.50 2.11
C GLU A 115 -5.11 15.73 0.59
N PHE A 116 -4.23 15.02 -0.11
CA PHE A 116 -4.19 14.96 -1.58
C PHE A 116 -4.83 13.65 -2.05
N GLU A 117 -5.69 13.73 -3.06
CA GLU A 117 -6.31 12.56 -3.68
C GLU A 117 -5.28 11.77 -4.50
N ARG A 118 -4.89 10.58 -4.02
CA ARG A 118 -4.11 9.59 -4.79
C ARG A 118 -4.41 8.16 -4.34
N GLY A 119 -5.01 7.37 -5.23
CA GLY A 119 -5.16 5.91 -5.09
C GLY A 119 -6.38 5.45 -4.28
N ASP A 120 -6.64 4.15 -4.26
CA ASP A 120 -7.99 3.57 -4.09
C ASP A 120 -8.35 3.04 -2.67
N SER A 121 -7.64 3.46 -1.60
CA SER A 121 -7.85 2.97 -0.21
C SER A 121 -8.28 4.07 0.78
N GLU A 122 -9.50 4.01 1.30
CA GLU A 122 -10.13 5.10 2.04
C GLU A 122 -10.50 4.70 3.48
N TRP A 123 -10.17 5.55 4.47
CA TRP A 123 -10.65 5.45 5.85
C TRP A 123 -11.76 6.47 6.06
N ILE A 124 -12.90 6.04 6.58
CA ILE A 124 -14.08 6.88 6.76
C ILE A 124 -14.51 6.78 8.22
N PHE A 125 -14.69 7.93 8.85
CA PHE A 125 -15.06 8.05 10.24
C PHE A 125 -16.35 8.85 10.34
N GLU A 126 -17.29 8.34 11.12
CA GLU A 126 -18.56 8.97 11.39
C GLU A 126 -18.83 9.02 12.88
N GLY A 127 -19.43 10.13 13.30
CA GLY A 127 -19.89 10.32 14.67
C GLY A 127 -21.27 10.94 14.70
N TYR A 128 -22.10 10.44 15.59
CA TYR A 128 -23.40 10.99 15.92
C TYR A 128 -23.46 11.20 17.43
N ARG A 129 -23.59 12.45 17.88
CA ARG A 129 -23.68 12.79 19.30
C ARG A 129 -24.75 13.85 19.49
N GLN A 130 -25.79 13.51 20.25
CA GLN A 130 -26.89 14.42 20.63
C GLN A 130 -27.57 15.15 19.47
N GLY A 131 -27.68 14.51 18.30
CA GLY A 131 -28.30 15.11 17.10
C GLY A 131 -27.31 15.75 16.14
N GLU A 132 -26.06 15.95 16.55
CA GLU A 132 -24.99 16.38 15.66
C GLU A 132 -24.37 15.18 14.94
N TYR A 133 -24.24 15.29 13.62
CA TYR A 133 -23.58 14.31 12.78
C TYR A 133 -22.35 14.90 12.14
N LYS A 134 -21.25 14.14 12.16
CA LYS A 134 -20.00 14.49 11.49
C LYS A 134 -19.46 13.29 10.73
N ARG A 135 -18.80 13.57 9.60
CA ARG A 135 -18.04 12.60 8.83
C ARG A 135 -16.70 13.22 8.43
N LEU A 136 -15.62 12.48 8.63
CA LEU A 136 -14.29 12.79 8.12
C LEU A 136 -13.75 11.56 7.38
N ARG A 137 -12.94 11.80 6.35
CA ARG A 137 -12.29 10.73 5.57
C ARG A 137 -10.81 11.00 5.49
N SER A 138 -10.00 9.95 5.40
CA SER A 138 -8.57 10.04 5.17
C SER A 138 -8.08 8.94 4.25
N TRP A 139 -7.21 9.29 3.31
CA TRP A 139 -6.57 8.30 2.45
C TRP A 139 -5.47 7.56 3.20
N ARG A 140 -5.64 6.23 3.35
CA ARG A 140 -4.66 5.31 3.97
C ARG A 140 -4.12 5.77 5.34
N GLY A 141 -4.92 6.49 6.13
CA GLY A 141 -4.51 7.03 7.43
C GLY A 141 -3.35 8.05 7.36
N ARG A 142 -3.07 8.66 6.20
CA ARG A 142 -1.95 9.62 6.06
C ARG A 142 -2.07 10.85 6.96
N ASN A 143 -3.30 11.20 7.35
CA ASN A 143 -3.50 12.21 8.38
C ASN A 143 -3.15 11.61 9.76
N PRO A 144 -2.22 12.21 10.54
CA PRO A 144 -1.81 11.67 11.84
C PRO A 144 -2.97 11.47 12.83
N MET A 145 -3.99 12.34 12.79
CA MET A 145 -5.18 12.25 13.63
C MET A 145 -6.06 11.07 13.18
N ALA A 146 -6.27 10.91 11.87
CA ALA A 146 -6.98 9.77 11.32
C ALA A 146 -6.29 8.44 11.63
N CYS A 147 -4.95 8.41 11.54
CA CYS A 147 -4.12 7.27 11.89
C CYS A 147 -4.31 6.87 13.36
N THR A 148 -4.20 7.84 14.27
CA THR A 148 -4.40 7.66 15.71
C THR A 148 -5.81 7.15 16.02
N LEU A 149 -6.80 7.73 15.36
CA LEU A 149 -8.20 7.35 15.54
C LEU A 149 -8.50 5.94 15.02
N GLY A 150 -8.04 5.58 13.82
CA GLY A 150 -8.22 4.24 13.28
C GLY A 150 -7.54 3.16 14.14
N ARG A 151 -6.38 3.47 14.74
CA ARG A 151 -5.77 2.60 15.76
C ARG A 151 -6.65 2.43 16.99
N ALA A 152 -7.22 3.52 17.51
CA ALA A 152 -8.13 3.46 18.66
C ALA A 152 -9.35 2.56 18.36
N PHE A 153 -9.96 2.70 17.17
CA PHE A 153 -11.02 1.81 16.72
C PHE A 153 -10.56 0.35 16.59
N ARG A 154 -9.35 0.07 16.10
CA ARG A 154 -8.86 -1.31 16.00
C ARG A 154 -8.55 -1.94 17.35
N TYR A 155 -7.92 -1.21 18.27
CA TYR A 155 -7.68 -1.68 19.65
C TYR A 155 -8.97 -1.89 20.44
N TYR A 156 -10.07 -1.28 20.00
CA TYR A 156 -11.38 -1.47 20.58
C TYR A 156 -11.96 -2.87 20.33
N ILE A 157 -11.42 -3.62 19.37
CA ILE A 157 -11.87 -4.97 19.03
C ILE A 157 -11.21 -5.98 20.00
N PRO A 158 -11.99 -6.77 20.76
CA PRO A 158 -11.44 -7.72 21.72
C PRO A 158 -10.49 -8.73 21.08
N ALA A 159 -9.38 -9.04 21.75
CA ALA A 159 -8.39 -9.99 21.28
C ALA A 159 -8.99 -11.37 20.91
N ARG A 160 -9.99 -11.84 21.66
CA ARG A 160 -10.70 -13.10 21.35
C ARG A 160 -11.42 -13.10 20.00
N LEU A 161 -11.90 -11.93 19.56
CA LEU A 161 -12.54 -11.76 18.25
C LEU A 161 -11.48 -11.57 17.17
N SER A 162 -10.33 -11.00 17.50
CA SER A 162 -9.20 -10.87 16.55
C SER A 162 -8.63 -12.24 16.11
N GLU A 163 -8.76 -13.28 16.93
CA GLU A 163 -8.33 -14.66 16.60
C GLU A 163 -9.32 -15.41 15.68
N GLU A 164 -10.63 -15.13 15.79
CA GLU A 164 -11.68 -15.73 14.94
C GLU A 164 -11.71 -15.12 13.53
N PHE A 165 -11.30 -13.87 13.38
CA PHE A 165 -11.21 -13.19 12.09
C PHE A 165 -9.77 -13.25 11.58
N ALA A 166 -9.45 -14.26 10.75
CA ALA A 166 -8.14 -14.39 10.09
C ALA A 166 -7.68 -13.14 9.30
N CYS A 167 -8.59 -12.19 9.06
CA CYS A 167 -8.35 -10.90 8.43
C CYS A 167 -7.77 -9.83 9.38
N PHE A 168 -7.67 -10.08 10.68
CA PHE A 168 -7.11 -9.15 11.66
C PHE A 168 -5.56 -9.07 11.61
N ARG A 169 -4.99 -8.89 10.42
CA ARG A 169 -3.55 -8.72 10.25
C ARG A 169 -3.21 -7.33 9.75
N SER A 170 -3.67 -6.31 10.48
CA SER A 170 -2.93 -5.05 10.56
C SER A 170 -2.52 -4.80 12.02
N LEU A 171 -1.41 -5.45 12.38
CA LEU A 171 -0.56 -5.21 13.55
C LEU A 171 -1.11 -5.40 14.97
N SER A 172 -2.43 -5.47 15.20
CA SER A 172 -2.98 -5.71 16.55
C SER A 172 -3.61 -7.11 16.62
N GLY A 173 -2.89 -8.08 17.17
CA GLY A 173 -3.32 -9.49 17.25
C GLY A 173 -2.36 -10.49 16.59
N ASP A 174 -1.51 -10.04 15.67
CA ASP A 174 -0.39 -10.83 15.18
C ASP A 174 0.83 -10.55 16.06
N ARG A 175 1.04 -11.38 17.11
CA ARG A 175 2.21 -11.24 18.01
C ARG A 175 3.53 -11.15 17.24
N LEU A 176 3.63 -11.82 16.09
CA LEU A 176 4.82 -11.75 15.24
C LEU A 176 4.90 -10.40 14.52
N GLY A 177 3.78 -9.88 14.04
CA GLY A 177 3.65 -8.51 13.52
C GLY A 177 3.99 -7.42 14.53
N GLU A 178 3.57 -7.57 15.79
CA GLU A 178 3.91 -6.67 16.90
C GLU A 178 5.42 -6.67 17.17
N ILE A 179 6.05 -7.85 17.23
CA ILE A 179 7.51 -7.97 17.38
C ILE A 179 8.25 -7.37 16.17
N ILE A 180 7.74 -7.54 14.95
CA ILE A 180 8.29 -6.89 13.75
C ILE A 180 8.24 -5.36 13.89
N TYR A 181 7.12 -4.83 14.37
CA TYR A 181 6.95 -3.40 14.63
C TYR A 181 7.91 -2.89 15.72
N GLU A 182 8.06 -3.62 16.82
CA GLU A 182 9.01 -3.27 17.89
C GLU A 182 10.46 -3.23 17.37
N TYR A 183 10.88 -4.22 16.57
CA TYR A 183 12.19 -4.20 15.93
C TYR A 183 12.36 -3.02 14.98
N LEU A 184 11.30 -2.65 14.25
CA LEU A 184 11.32 -1.51 13.34
C LEU A 184 11.48 -0.19 14.10
N GLU A 185 10.74 0.01 15.19
CA GLU A 185 10.84 1.20 16.04
C GLU A 185 12.20 1.31 16.74
N ALA A 186 12.77 0.17 17.14
CA ALA A 186 14.11 0.09 17.71
C ALA A 186 15.24 0.25 16.67
N GLY A 187 14.93 0.47 15.38
CA GLY A 187 15.90 0.61 14.30
C GLY A 187 16.61 -0.69 13.90
N GLN A 188 16.14 -1.84 14.39
CA GLN A 188 16.70 -3.16 14.08
C GLN A 188 16.12 -3.71 12.76
N LEU A 189 16.31 -2.95 11.68
CA LEU A 189 15.65 -3.16 10.38
C LEU A 189 15.86 -4.56 9.81
N ILE A 190 17.07 -5.10 9.88
CA ILE A 190 17.39 -6.44 9.34
C ILE A 190 16.60 -7.52 10.08
N LYS A 191 16.46 -7.42 11.41
CA LYS A 191 15.67 -8.38 12.19
C LYS A 191 14.19 -8.30 11.83
N ALA A 192 13.65 -7.08 11.70
CA ALA A 192 12.28 -6.87 11.24
C ALA A 192 12.04 -7.51 9.87
N LEU A 193 12.96 -7.34 8.91
CA LEU A 193 12.86 -7.93 7.57
C LEU A 193 12.96 -9.47 7.57
N GLN A 194 13.88 -10.05 8.35
CA GLN A 194 14.02 -11.50 8.48
C GLN A 194 12.77 -12.16 9.06
N LEU A 195 12.17 -11.50 10.05
CA LEU A 195 10.98 -11.98 10.71
C LEU A 195 9.75 -11.83 9.79
N ALA A 196 9.64 -10.71 9.08
CA ALA A 196 8.62 -10.48 8.05
C ALA A 196 8.75 -11.46 6.88
N GLN A 197 9.97 -11.81 6.45
CA GLN A 197 10.18 -12.79 5.36
C GLN A 197 9.54 -14.15 5.67
N ARG A 198 9.64 -14.59 6.92
CA ARG A 198 9.06 -15.86 7.40
C ARG A 198 7.57 -15.75 7.74
N HIS A 199 7.03 -14.54 7.66
CA HIS A 199 5.65 -14.27 8.00
C HIS A 199 4.71 -14.80 6.91
N LYS A 200 3.61 -15.44 7.31
CA LYS A 200 2.64 -16.00 6.35
C LYS A 200 1.88 -14.93 5.56
N SER A 201 1.70 -13.75 6.15
CA SER A 201 0.99 -12.64 5.51
C SER A 201 1.92 -11.78 4.66
N ASP A 202 1.61 -11.70 3.37
CA ASP A 202 2.22 -10.75 2.44
C ASP A 202 1.99 -9.30 2.83
N TYR A 203 0.86 -9.02 3.49
CA TYR A 203 0.56 -7.68 3.98
C TYR A 203 1.67 -7.16 4.89
N ILE A 204 2.16 -7.97 5.83
CA ILE A 204 3.23 -7.56 6.76
C ILE A 204 4.53 -7.30 6.02
N LYS A 205 4.85 -8.13 5.01
CA LYS A 205 6.02 -7.93 4.15
C LYS A 205 5.93 -6.61 3.39
N VAL A 206 4.78 -6.34 2.75
CA VAL A 206 4.53 -5.10 1.99
C VAL A 206 4.54 -3.88 2.91
N TRP A 207 3.79 -3.93 4.01
CA TRP A 207 3.70 -2.86 5.00
C TRP A 207 5.08 -2.43 5.51
N LEU A 208 5.96 -3.40 5.74
CA LEU A 208 7.32 -3.12 6.21
C LEU A 208 8.10 -2.23 5.23
N PHE A 209 7.96 -2.44 3.92
CA PHE A 209 8.59 -1.60 2.89
C PHE A 209 7.94 -0.23 2.72
N GLU A 210 6.65 -0.13 3.03
CA GLU A 210 5.92 1.14 3.02
C GLU A 210 6.18 1.98 4.28
N SER A 211 6.82 1.39 5.30
CA SER A 211 7.17 2.10 6.52
C SER A 211 8.17 3.20 6.25
N HIS A 212 7.83 4.42 6.68
CA HIS A 212 8.67 5.60 6.57
C HIS A 212 10.02 5.41 7.29
N LYS A 213 10.07 4.53 8.30
CA LYS A 213 11.27 4.26 9.10
C LYS A 213 12.43 3.72 8.28
N ILE A 214 12.17 2.81 7.33
CA ILE A 214 13.22 2.27 6.45
C ILE A 214 13.80 3.40 5.60
N LEU A 215 12.97 4.32 5.12
CA LEU A 215 13.39 5.45 4.29
C LEU A 215 14.18 6.49 5.08
N GLU A 216 13.74 6.86 6.29
CA GLU A 216 14.44 7.79 7.17
C GLU A 216 15.81 7.26 7.56
N THR A 217 15.86 6.02 8.04
CA THR A 217 17.11 5.41 8.50
C THR A 217 18.08 5.19 7.35
N TRP A 218 17.58 4.97 6.13
CA TRP A 218 18.41 4.70 4.95
C TRP A 218 19.44 5.79 4.69
N ALA A 219 19.10 7.08 4.82
CA ALA A 219 19.99 8.17 4.43
C ALA A 219 21.33 8.11 5.18
N ASP A 220 21.26 7.89 6.50
CA ASP A 220 22.39 8.01 7.42
C ASP A 220 23.19 6.71 7.59
N LEU A 221 22.73 5.59 7.03
CA LEU A 221 23.44 4.32 7.14
C LEU A 221 24.77 4.32 6.37
N PRO A 222 25.85 3.72 6.93
CA PRO A 222 27.08 3.49 6.18
C PRO A 222 26.84 2.51 5.02
N LEU A 223 27.69 2.57 4.00
CA LEU A 223 27.53 1.80 2.76
C LEU A 223 27.36 0.29 3.00
N GLU A 224 28.15 -0.28 3.92
CA GLU A 224 28.09 -1.71 4.26
C GLU A 224 26.72 -2.10 4.84
N SER A 225 26.19 -1.28 5.76
CA SER A 225 24.85 -1.49 6.33
C SER A 225 23.74 -1.30 5.30
N LYS A 226 23.88 -0.34 4.37
CA LYS A 226 22.97 -0.18 3.23
C LYS A 226 22.94 -1.43 2.37
N LEU A 227 24.10 -2.01 2.06
CA LEU A 227 24.20 -3.24 1.27
C LEU A 227 23.58 -4.44 1.98
N ALA A 228 23.88 -4.64 3.27
CA ALA A 228 23.28 -5.72 4.05
C ALA A 228 21.75 -5.59 4.11
N LEU A 229 21.26 -4.37 4.33
CA LEU A 229 19.83 -4.07 4.35
C LEU A 229 19.17 -4.36 3.00
N LEU A 230 19.79 -3.99 1.88
CA LEU A 230 19.25 -4.27 0.55
C LEU A 230 19.21 -5.77 0.22
N VAL A 231 20.23 -6.53 0.61
CA VAL A 231 20.23 -7.99 0.40
C VAL A 231 19.03 -8.60 1.12
N GLN A 232 18.88 -8.30 2.41
CA GLN A 232 17.76 -8.81 3.19
C GLN A 232 16.41 -8.33 2.65
N SER A 233 16.33 -7.07 2.20
CA SER A 233 15.11 -6.49 1.61
C SER A 233 14.68 -7.23 0.34
N VAL A 234 15.61 -7.60 -0.53
CA VAL A 234 15.29 -8.37 -1.73
C VAL A 234 14.74 -9.74 -1.37
N GLU A 235 15.35 -10.44 -0.40
CA GLU A 235 14.85 -11.74 0.05
C GLU A 235 13.42 -11.64 0.62
N THR A 236 13.16 -10.64 1.45
CA THR A 236 11.82 -10.39 2.01
C THR A 236 10.80 -10.02 0.93
N ALA A 237 11.18 -9.20 -0.05
CA ALA A 237 10.31 -8.85 -1.17
C ALA A 237 10.04 -10.04 -2.11
N GLN A 238 11.03 -10.89 -2.35
CA GLN A 238 10.87 -12.11 -3.15
C GLN A 238 9.91 -13.11 -2.50
N ALA A 239 9.82 -13.11 -1.16
CA ALA A 239 8.90 -13.95 -0.39
C ALA A 239 7.43 -13.49 -0.41
N ILE A 240 7.09 -12.37 -1.04
CA ILE A 240 5.71 -11.96 -1.29
C ILE A 240 5.12 -12.84 -2.39
N ASP A 241 3.91 -13.37 -2.29
CA ASP A 241 3.33 -14.21 -3.35
C ASP A 241 2.70 -13.36 -4.47
N ASN A 242 1.99 -12.29 -4.09
CA ASN A 242 1.34 -11.40 -5.04
C ASN A 242 2.35 -10.61 -5.90
N GLN A 243 2.37 -10.87 -7.21
CA GLN A 243 3.28 -10.23 -8.16
C GLN A 243 3.05 -8.72 -8.32
N LEU A 244 1.79 -8.25 -8.26
CA LEU A 244 1.45 -6.84 -8.38
C LEU A 244 1.92 -6.04 -7.16
N SER A 245 1.85 -6.62 -5.96
CA SER A 245 2.38 -6.01 -4.73
C SER A 245 3.91 -6.05 -4.68
N LYS A 246 4.52 -7.16 -5.15
CA LYS A 246 5.97 -7.36 -5.18
C LYS A 246 6.69 -6.44 -6.16
N ALA A 247 6.14 -6.23 -7.34
CA ALA A 247 6.80 -5.54 -8.44
C ALA A 247 7.28 -4.11 -8.13
N PRO A 248 6.47 -3.20 -7.55
CA PRO A 248 6.93 -1.86 -7.20
C PRO A 248 8.03 -1.86 -6.13
N ILE A 249 7.97 -2.79 -5.17
CA ILE A 249 8.99 -2.95 -4.12
C ILE A 249 10.33 -3.36 -4.75
N LEU A 250 10.33 -4.36 -5.63
CA LEU A 250 11.54 -4.80 -6.32
C LEU A 250 12.13 -3.70 -7.23
N ARG A 251 11.29 -2.91 -7.91
CA ARG A 251 11.76 -1.71 -8.62
C ARG A 251 12.51 -0.78 -7.67
N ASP A 252 11.90 -0.41 -6.55
CA ASP A 252 12.50 0.56 -5.62
C ASP A 252 13.81 0.04 -5.03
N LEU A 253 13.89 -1.26 -4.75
CA LEU A 253 15.13 -1.91 -4.32
C LEU A 253 16.21 -1.91 -5.41
N ALA A 254 15.84 -2.16 -6.67
CA ALA A 254 16.76 -2.06 -7.80
C ALA A 254 17.33 -0.63 -7.92
N LEU A 255 16.49 0.39 -7.82
CA LEU A 255 16.94 1.80 -7.83
C LEU A 255 17.87 2.11 -6.67
N LYS A 256 17.58 1.61 -5.45
CA LYS A 256 18.48 1.77 -4.30
C LYS A 256 19.84 1.09 -4.52
N TYR A 257 19.89 -0.06 -5.21
CA TYR A 257 21.17 -0.68 -5.59
C TYR A 257 21.98 0.21 -6.54
N VAL A 258 21.34 0.95 -7.46
CA VAL A 258 22.01 1.93 -8.32
C VAL A 258 22.65 3.03 -7.47
N VAL A 259 21.91 3.58 -6.51
CA VAL A 259 22.40 4.66 -5.61
C VAL A 259 23.67 4.24 -4.85
N VAL A 260 23.80 2.97 -4.48
CA VAL A 260 25.00 2.44 -3.80
C VAL A 260 26.05 1.87 -4.77
N GLY A 261 25.93 2.14 -6.07
CA GLY A 261 26.90 1.76 -7.11
C GLY A 261 26.87 0.29 -7.53
N GLN A 262 25.87 -0.49 -7.11
CA GLN A 262 25.79 -1.93 -7.37
C GLN A 262 24.92 -2.24 -8.61
N LEU A 263 25.31 -1.71 -9.77
CA LEU A 263 24.54 -1.83 -11.02
C LEU A 263 24.18 -3.28 -11.39
N ASN A 264 25.11 -4.22 -11.23
CA ASN A 264 24.86 -5.63 -11.58
C ASN A 264 23.78 -6.27 -10.69
N ARG A 265 23.75 -5.93 -9.38
CA ARG A 265 22.69 -6.39 -8.47
C ARG A 265 21.36 -5.73 -8.80
N ALA A 266 21.38 -4.43 -9.12
CA ALA A 266 20.18 -3.72 -9.57
C ALA A 266 19.55 -4.38 -10.80
N LEU A 267 20.37 -4.77 -11.79
CA LEU A 267 19.93 -5.48 -12.98
C LEU A 267 19.32 -6.85 -12.64
N GLN A 268 19.96 -7.63 -11.76
CA GLN A 268 19.42 -8.92 -11.32
C GLN A 268 18.03 -8.77 -10.68
N VAL A 269 17.86 -7.78 -9.80
CA VAL A 269 16.56 -7.48 -9.17
C VAL A 269 15.54 -7.05 -10.22
N ALA A 270 15.88 -6.14 -11.12
CA ALA A 270 14.99 -5.68 -12.19
C ALA A 270 14.52 -6.82 -13.10
N GLN A 271 15.39 -7.78 -13.40
CA GLN A 271 15.03 -8.95 -14.20
C GLN A 271 14.05 -9.89 -13.50
N SER A 272 14.07 -9.94 -12.16
CA SER A 272 13.17 -10.76 -11.35
C SER A 272 11.74 -10.19 -11.24
N ILE A 273 11.52 -8.96 -11.70
CA ILE A 273 10.18 -8.34 -11.71
C ILE A 273 9.29 -9.10 -12.71
N GLY A 274 8.21 -9.68 -12.20
CA GLY A 274 7.25 -10.46 -12.99
C GLY A 274 6.19 -9.63 -13.71
N VAL A 275 5.94 -8.39 -13.26
CA VAL A 275 4.94 -7.50 -13.87
C VAL A 275 5.60 -6.68 -14.99
N PRO A 276 5.20 -6.87 -16.26
CA PRO A 276 5.90 -6.27 -17.40
C PRO A 276 6.04 -4.75 -17.34
N TYR A 277 5.00 -4.03 -16.90
CA TYR A 277 5.05 -2.58 -16.75
C TYR A 277 6.19 -2.12 -15.83
N TYR A 278 6.25 -2.64 -14.61
CA TYR A 278 7.30 -2.30 -13.65
C TYR A 278 8.67 -2.75 -14.14
N LYS A 279 8.74 -3.89 -14.84
CA LYS A 279 9.99 -4.39 -15.42
C LYS A 279 10.54 -3.43 -16.47
N VAL A 280 9.71 -2.97 -17.40
CA VAL A 280 10.11 -2.05 -18.49
C VAL A 280 10.67 -0.75 -17.93
N ILE A 281 9.94 -0.08 -17.02
CA ILE A 281 10.39 1.21 -16.47
C ILE A 281 11.67 1.08 -15.63
N THR A 282 11.87 -0.05 -14.95
CA THR A 282 13.09 -0.30 -14.16
C THR A 282 14.28 -0.55 -15.08
N LEU A 283 14.09 -1.34 -16.13
CA LEU A 283 15.13 -1.63 -17.11
C LEU A 283 15.50 -0.40 -17.94
N ASP A 284 14.55 0.48 -18.27
CA ASP A 284 14.83 1.76 -18.96
C ASP A 284 15.77 2.64 -18.13
N TYR A 285 15.45 2.84 -16.85
CA TYR A 285 16.33 3.57 -15.93
C TYR A 285 17.73 2.95 -15.84
N LEU A 286 17.81 1.62 -15.69
CA LEU A 286 19.10 0.93 -15.67
C LEU A 286 19.86 1.06 -16.99
N CYS A 287 19.17 0.97 -18.12
CA CYS A 287 19.80 1.16 -19.43
C CYS A 287 20.52 2.49 -19.52
N ASP A 288 19.89 3.56 -19.03
CA ASP A 288 20.49 4.90 -18.98
C ASP A 288 21.70 4.94 -18.03
N CYS A 289 21.59 4.39 -16.82
CA CYS A 289 22.72 4.32 -15.88
C CYS A 289 23.93 3.52 -16.40
N TYR A 290 23.69 2.43 -17.13
CA TYR A 290 24.76 1.64 -17.76
C TYR A 290 25.42 2.44 -18.91
N ALA A 291 24.63 3.16 -19.71
CA ALA A 291 25.17 4.03 -20.76
C ALA A 291 26.01 5.18 -20.18
N GLU A 292 25.53 5.84 -19.12
CA GLU A 292 26.24 6.92 -18.42
C GLU A 292 27.58 6.48 -17.80
N THR A 293 27.69 5.20 -17.45
CA THR A 293 28.94 4.60 -16.94
C THR A 293 29.84 4.04 -18.05
N GLY A 294 29.51 4.26 -19.32
CA GLY A 294 30.29 3.81 -20.48
C GLY A 294 30.13 2.32 -20.81
N ARG A 295 29.23 1.62 -20.12
CA ARG A 295 28.96 0.18 -20.28
C ARG A 295 27.95 -0.08 -21.39
N MET A 296 28.34 0.31 -22.61
CA MET A 296 27.45 0.38 -23.77
C MET A 296 26.95 -0.98 -24.25
N GLU A 297 27.76 -2.03 -24.12
CA GLU A 297 27.36 -3.40 -24.49
C GLU A 297 26.24 -3.93 -23.58
N GLU A 298 26.36 -3.71 -22.27
CA GLU A 298 25.31 -4.07 -21.33
C GLU A 298 24.06 -3.21 -21.51
N ALA A 299 24.20 -1.91 -21.79
CA ALA A 299 23.07 -1.04 -22.12
C ALA A 299 22.31 -1.56 -23.35
N ALA A 300 23.03 -1.96 -24.41
CA ALA A 300 22.42 -2.57 -25.60
C ALA A 300 21.70 -3.90 -25.25
N SER A 301 22.30 -4.75 -24.40
CA SER A 301 21.66 -5.98 -23.93
C SER A 301 20.38 -5.72 -23.12
N ILE A 302 20.40 -4.71 -22.25
CA ILE A 302 19.23 -4.28 -21.47
C ILE A 302 18.14 -3.76 -22.40
N ARG A 303 18.50 -3.01 -23.44
CA ARG A 303 17.55 -2.49 -24.43
C ARG A 303 16.74 -3.58 -25.11
N THR A 304 17.39 -4.66 -25.56
CA THR A 304 16.68 -5.80 -26.15
C THR A 304 15.66 -6.38 -25.15
N ARG A 305 16.01 -6.46 -23.86
CA ARG A 305 15.10 -6.93 -22.80
C ARG A 305 13.94 -5.97 -22.55
N ILE A 306 14.14 -4.66 -22.67
CA ILE A 306 13.07 -3.65 -22.60
C ILE A 306 12.04 -3.89 -23.70
N LEU A 307 12.50 -4.01 -24.95
CA LEU A 307 11.61 -4.22 -26.10
C LEU A 307 10.84 -5.54 -25.98
N LEU A 308 11.49 -6.62 -25.53
CA LEU A 308 10.82 -7.90 -25.27
C LEU A 308 9.79 -7.82 -24.15
N ALA A 309 10.08 -7.12 -23.04
CA ALA A 309 9.15 -6.95 -21.94
C ALA A 309 7.95 -6.07 -22.33
N ALA A 310 8.18 -5.02 -23.13
CA ALA A 310 7.11 -4.14 -23.63
C ALA A 310 6.16 -4.85 -24.61
N GLN A 311 6.62 -5.87 -25.33
CA GLN A 311 5.71 -6.69 -26.15
C GLN A 311 4.67 -7.44 -25.30
N GLN A 312 5.00 -7.72 -24.03
CA GLN A 312 4.09 -8.40 -23.09
C GLN A 312 3.02 -7.47 -22.52
N THR A 313 3.10 -6.15 -22.75
CA THR A 313 2.10 -5.16 -22.31
C THR A 313 1.10 -4.77 -23.40
N LYS A 314 1.12 -5.42 -24.57
CA LYS A 314 0.19 -5.10 -25.67
C LYS A 314 -1.26 -5.35 -25.24
N GLY A 315 -2.12 -4.35 -25.41
CA GLY A 315 -3.53 -4.38 -25.01
C GLY A 315 -3.79 -4.03 -23.55
N ASP A 316 -2.76 -3.72 -22.75
CA ASP A 316 -2.88 -3.23 -21.38
C ASP A 316 -3.06 -1.68 -21.39
N PRO A 317 -3.89 -1.09 -20.52
CA PRO A 317 -3.92 0.38 -20.32
C PRO A 317 -2.53 1.04 -20.21
N ALA A 318 -1.55 0.32 -19.64
CA ALA A 318 -0.17 0.76 -19.50
C ALA A 318 0.60 0.91 -20.83
N GLU A 319 0.14 0.33 -21.94
CA GLU A 319 0.80 0.41 -23.26
C GLU A 319 0.99 1.86 -23.70
N SER A 320 -0.01 2.70 -23.49
CA SER A 320 0.04 4.13 -23.81
C SER A 320 1.18 4.86 -23.08
N HIS A 321 1.44 4.49 -21.83
CA HIS A 321 2.49 5.07 -21.00
C HIS A 321 3.88 4.60 -21.43
N LEU A 322 4.01 3.34 -21.88
CA LEU A 322 5.29 2.75 -22.29
C LEU A 322 5.70 3.09 -23.73
N SER A 323 4.78 3.61 -24.55
CA SER A 323 5.03 3.92 -25.97
C SER A 323 6.28 4.77 -26.19
N SER A 324 6.47 5.83 -25.39
CA SER A 324 7.63 6.71 -25.47
C SER A 324 8.97 5.98 -25.20
N ILE A 325 8.97 5.04 -24.25
CA ILE A 325 10.13 4.21 -23.90
C ILE A 325 10.45 3.26 -25.06
N VAL A 326 9.43 2.62 -25.63
CA VAL A 326 9.58 1.71 -26.78
C VAL A 326 10.14 2.46 -28.00
N ASP A 327 9.62 3.65 -28.29
CA ASP A 327 10.09 4.48 -29.40
C ASP A 327 11.54 4.93 -29.22
N LYS A 328 11.91 5.38 -28.01
CA LYS A 328 13.28 5.73 -27.63
C LYS A 328 14.23 4.57 -27.94
N HIS A 329 13.93 3.38 -27.42
CA HIS A 329 14.81 2.22 -27.56
C HIS A 329 14.84 1.65 -28.97
N THR A 330 13.71 1.62 -29.67
CA THR A 330 13.66 1.20 -31.08
C THR A 330 14.52 2.12 -31.96
N ARG A 331 14.50 3.43 -31.71
CA ARG A 331 15.33 4.39 -32.44
C ARG A 331 16.81 4.16 -32.17
N LEU A 332 17.20 3.97 -30.91
CA LEU A 332 18.59 3.75 -30.54
C LEU A 332 19.14 2.43 -31.12
N GLU A 333 18.37 1.33 -31.07
CA GLU A 333 18.76 0.05 -31.68
C GLU A 333 18.99 0.18 -33.20
N ARG A 334 18.11 0.94 -33.89
CA ARG A 334 18.30 1.24 -35.32
C ARG A 334 19.56 2.06 -35.59
N LEU A 335 19.90 3.01 -34.73
CA LEU A 335 21.12 3.82 -34.87
C LEU A 335 22.37 2.98 -34.68
N GLU A 336 22.41 2.10 -33.68
CA GLU A 336 23.51 1.16 -33.44
C GLU A 336 23.70 0.21 -34.63
N HIS A 337 22.63 -0.35 -35.18
CA HIS A 337 22.72 -1.18 -36.38
C HIS A 337 23.23 -0.43 -37.60
N LYS A 338 22.85 0.84 -37.78
CA LYS A 338 23.39 1.69 -38.85
C LYS A 338 24.88 1.96 -38.63
N LEU A 339 25.26 2.32 -37.41
CA LEU A 339 26.66 2.59 -37.05
C LEU A 339 27.54 1.36 -37.26
N ALA A 340 27.11 0.19 -36.79
CA ALA A 340 27.81 -1.08 -36.99
C ALA A 340 27.99 -1.42 -38.48
N ARG A 341 26.97 -1.15 -39.30
CA ARG A 341 27.05 -1.34 -40.76
C ARG A 341 28.08 -0.42 -41.41
N VAL A 342 28.09 0.86 -41.03
CA VAL A 342 29.05 1.86 -41.53
C VAL A 342 30.47 1.50 -41.10
N LEU A 343 30.69 1.16 -39.83
CA LEU A 343 32.00 0.74 -39.33
C LEU A 343 32.51 -0.50 -40.07
N LYS A 344 31.65 -1.49 -40.29
CA LYS A 344 31.98 -2.70 -41.07
C LYS A 344 32.33 -2.40 -42.54
N SER A 345 31.71 -1.38 -43.16
CA SER A 345 32.04 -0.98 -44.53
C SER A 345 33.27 -0.07 -44.63
N TRP A 346 33.67 0.60 -43.54
CA TRP A 346 34.83 1.50 -43.48
C TRP A 346 36.14 0.80 -43.06
N LEU A 347 36.06 -0.21 -42.17
CA LEU A 347 37.24 -0.96 -41.68
C LEU A 347 38.05 -1.71 -42.76
N PRO A 348 37.49 -2.22 -43.88
CA PRO A 348 38.30 -2.87 -44.92
C PRO A 348 39.13 -1.91 -45.77
N VAL A 349 38.96 -0.58 -45.62
CA VAL A 349 39.49 0.41 -46.58
C VAL A 349 40.83 1.03 -46.13
N LYS A 350 41.36 0.68 -44.95
CA LYS A 350 42.68 1.17 -44.49
C LYS A 350 43.53 0.08 -43.84
N MET A 351 44.21 -0.73 -44.64
CA MET A 351 45.61 -1.12 -44.42
C MET A 351 46.26 -1.39 -45.79
N PRO A 352 47.02 -0.43 -46.35
CA PRO A 352 48.04 -0.74 -47.34
C PRO A 352 49.19 -1.49 -46.65
N GLU A 353 49.72 -2.51 -47.32
CA GLU A 353 50.91 -3.31 -46.93
C GLU A 353 52.18 -2.47 -46.72
#